data_AF-A0A838MXL7-F1
#
_entry.id   AF-A0A838MXL7-F1
#
_cell.length_a   1.000
_cell.length_b   1.000
_cell.length_c   1.000
_cell.angle_alpha   90.00
_cell.angle_beta   90.00
_cell.angle_gamma   90.00
#
_symmetry.space_group_name_H-M   'P 1'
#
loop_
_entity.id
_entity.type
_entity.pdbx_description
1 polymer ?
#
loop_
_entity_poly.entity_id
_entity_poly.type
_entity_poly.pdbx_seq_one_letter_code
_entity_poly.pdbx_strand_id
1 'polypeptide(L)' 'MELIIDEIDRVLAKHYGFTDEELDFIINYDIKYRMGSADAGGDEE' A
#
# COMPACT_ATOMS: atom_id res chain seq x y z
N MET A 1 -7.84 5.67 -8.53
CA MET A 1 -7.52 4.47 -9.34
C MET A 1 -6.72 3.52 -8.47
N GLU A 2 -7.29 3.15 -7.30
CA GLU A 2 -6.54 2.48 -6.22
C GLU A 2 -7.24 1.22 -5.68
N LEU A 3 -8.47 0.93 -6.12
CA LEU A 3 -9.28 -0.18 -5.60
C LEU A 3 -8.62 -1.56 -5.78
N ILE A 4 -7.75 -1.72 -6.78
CA ILE A 4 -7.05 -2.98 -7.05
C ILE A 4 -5.97 -3.25 -6.00
N ILE A 5 -5.25 -2.23 -5.54
CA ILE A 5 -4.20 -2.42 -4.53
C ILE A 5 -4.82 -2.75 -3.17
N ASP A 6 -5.89 -2.05 -2.79
CA ASP A 6 -6.64 -2.34 -1.57
C ASP A 6 -7.16 -3.79 -1.53
N GLU A 7 -7.57 -4.32 -2.69
CA GLU A 7 -8.07 -5.69 -2.80
C GLU A 7 -6.93 -6.72 -2.72
N ILE A 8 -5.76 -6.40 -3.29
CA ILE A 8 -4.54 -7.20 -3.17
C ILE A 8 -4.10 -7.27 -1.70
N ASP A 9 -4.02 -6.14 -1.00
CA ASP A 9 -3.57 -6.09 0.39
C ASP A 9 -4.50 -6.90 1.31
N ARG A 10 -5.81 -6.85 1.07
CA ARG A 10 -6.80 -7.66 1.81
C ARG A 10 -6.66 -9.16 1.54
N VAL A 11 -6.40 -9.56 0.29
CA VAL A 11 -6.20 -10.97 -0.06
C VAL A 11 -4.88 -11.48 0.53
N LEU A 12 -3.82 -10.68 0.46
CA LEU A 12 -2.52 -11.00 1.06
C LEU A 12 -2.65 -11.15 2.58
N ALA A 13 -3.34 -10.23 3.26
CA ALA A 13 -3.54 -10.33 4.70
C ALA A 13 -4.23 -11.63 5.11
N LYS A 14 -5.29 -12.03 4.38
CA LYS A 14 -5.95 -13.31 4.63
C LYS A 14 -5.07 -14.53 4.35
N HIS A 15 -4.20 -14.45 3.35
CA HIS A 15 -3.32 -15.56 2.99
C HIS A 15 -2.13 -15.73 3.94
N TYR A 16 -1.58 -14.62 4.43
CA TYR A 16 -0.44 -14.63 5.35
C TYR A 16 -0.87 -14.64 6.84
N GLY A 17 -2.16 -14.52 7.11
CA GLY A 17 -2.69 -14.49 8.47
C GLY A 17 -2.36 -13.18 9.20
N PHE A 18 -2.20 -12.07 8.46
CA PHE A 18 -2.01 -10.77 9.06
C PHE A 18 -3.25 -10.36 9.85
N THR A 19 -2.97 -9.70 10.96
CA THR A 19 -3.96 -9.02 11.77
C THR A 19 -4.44 -7.73 11.09
N ASP A 20 -5.61 -7.24 11.48
CA ASP A 20 -6.13 -5.97 10.97
C ASP A 20 -5.17 -4.80 11.23
N GLU A 21 -4.40 -4.85 12.33
CA GLU A 21 -3.38 -3.85 12.67
C GLU A 21 -2.17 -3.87 11.71
N GLU A 22 -1.73 -5.05 11.29
CA GLU A 22 -0.63 -5.20 10.31
C GLU A 22 -1.08 -4.79 8.90
N LEU A 23 -2.33 -5.10 8.54
CA LEU A 23 -2.93 -4.65 7.29
C LEU A 23 -3.06 -3.12 7.27
N ASP A 24 -3.50 -2.50 8.36
CA ASP A 24 -3.56 -1.04 8.50
C ASP A 24 -2.16 -0.42 8.36
N PHE A 25 -1.12 -1.06 8.87
CA PHE A 25 0.26 -0.59 8.72
C PHE A 25 0.72 -0.58 7.25
N ILE A 26 0.40 -1.62 6.49
CA ILE A 26 0.71 -1.74 5.05
C ILE A 26 -0.03 -0.65 4.26
N ILE A 27 -1.33 -0.49 4.50
CA ILE A 27 -2.15 0.53 3.82
C ILE A 27 -1.66 1.95 4.15
N ASN A 28 -1.37 2.24 5.43
CA ASN A 28 -0.87 3.56 5.84
C ASN A 28 0.51 3.86 5.26
N TYR A 29 1.36 2.84 5.10
CA TYR A 29 2.66 2.96 4.46
C TYR A 29 2.53 3.21 2.95
N ASP A 30 1.70 2.45 2.24
CA ASP A 30 1.48 2.62 0.80
C ASP A 30 0.87 3.99 0.49
N ILE A 31 -0.10 4.46 1.28
CA ILE A 31 -0.70 5.80 1.15
C ILE A 31 0.35 6.91 1.34
N LYS A 32 1.22 6.79 2.35
CA LYS A 32 2.32 7.76 2.58
C LYS A 32 3.26 7.85 1.38
N TYR A 33 3.57 6.72 0.77
CA TYR A 33 4.51 6.66 -0.36
C TYR A 33 3.85 6.94 -1.70
N ARG A 34 2.56 6.68 -1.88
CA ARG A 34 1.80 7.06 -3.09
C ARG A 34 1.53 8.55 -3.18
N MET A 35 1.18 9.19 -2.06
CA MET A 35 1.07 10.66 -2.02
C MET A 35 2.43 11.32 -2.30
N GLY A 36 3.55 10.68 -1.93
CA GLY A 36 4.90 11.14 -2.28
C GLY A 36 5.37 10.73 -3.69
N SER A 37 4.89 9.61 -4.23
CA SER A 37 5.33 9.08 -5.54
C SER A 37 4.56 9.65 -6.73
N ALA A 38 3.39 10.26 -6.52
CA ALA A 38 2.77 11.10 -7.54
C ALA A 38 3.62 12.36 -7.83
N ASP A 39 4.43 12.81 -6.88
CA ASP A 39 5.43 13.87 -7.04
C ASP A 39 6.86 13.35 -7.33
N ALA A 40 7.19 12.10 -6.99
CA ALA A 40 8.51 11.50 -7.25
C ALA A 40 8.65 10.87 -8.65
N GLY A 41 7.98 11.45 -9.64
CA GLY A 41 8.24 11.20 -11.05
C GLY A 41 9.41 12.06 -11.54
N GLY A 42 10.64 11.55 -11.38
CA GLY A 42 11.83 12.07 -12.04
C GLY A 42 12.76 12.83 -11.09
N ASP A 43 13.79 12.14 -10.62
CA ASP A 43 15.16 12.47 -11.02
C ASP A 43 16.05 11.29 -10.63
N GLU A 44 16.25 10.46 -11.64
CA GLU A 44 17.40 9.58 -11.78
C GLU A 44 18.63 10.44 -12.03
N GLU A 45 19.40 10.79 -10.99
CA GLU A 45 20.84 11.11 -11.05
C GLU A 45 21.53 11.06 -9.67
#